data_AF-A0AA35WXR7-F1
#
_entry.id   AF-A0AA35WXR7-F1
#
_cell.length_a   1.000
_cell.length_b   1.000
_cell.length_c   1.000
_cell.angle_alpha   90.00
_cell.angle_beta   90.00
_cell.angle_gamma   90.00
#
_symmetry.space_group_name_H-M   'P 1'
#
loop_
_entity.id
_entity.type
_entity.pdbx_description
1 polymer ?
#
loop_
_entity_poly.entity_id
_entity_poly.type
_entity_poly.pdbx_seq_one_letter_code
_entity_poly.pdbx_strand_id
1 'polypeptide(L)'
;MKWTRFLLLATLQVPLSVAIPGLSQEQEEWLESVTHSNVSTSWPLLSSNQSINLLKNIRNFQNITEIANYPYYQAVELWYSDKNRTKILRYDDVGDGAAWTGLHLASMVHEYAVTQDPSVMDRIWGTLEALDMMTACTGKLGYLPRFVGLASDPAYAAYYPNYTGGTFRCIAPYEDYIWLGHTSRDMYDGVSFGLANSWVWLPSNATIRRKVKMLVERITDSLRKDYMWIISPKDQFTNPLPLFSATWRKLALTVNYEKYKDMEAAYILDFYAAYEFEMKISSIHDSTYFPNELDVEEVYVLAVLEDDESRKNDLLKRFTEIAVNNAFHFQPGFAAFYLSAFPNTSTYMVPQGVLQGGLYDYPAAPDWDRYVDQSQNPKYMPHYDSDHSEYALMIRDRPPTTYFWQRNPTTLKGGDACCLQRKHLDLLLAYWMGRTSGFIMGE
;
A
#
# COMPACT_ATOMS: atom_id res chain seq x y z
N MET A 1 16.70 -23.15 -1.89
CA MET A 1 15.49 -23.51 -1.13
C MET A 1 14.34 -23.56 -2.13
N LYS A 2 13.72 -24.72 -2.38
CA LYS A 2 12.64 -24.82 -3.39
C LYS A 2 11.34 -24.27 -2.78
N TRP A 3 10.94 -23.08 -3.23
CA TRP A 3 9.70 -22.42 -2.85
C TRP A 3 8.51 -23.13 -3.49
N THR A 4 8.05 -24.23 -2.90
CA THR A 4 6.82 -24.90 -3.34
C THR A 4 5.87 -25.02 -2.15
N ARG A 5 5.25 -23.90 -1.77
CA ARG A 5 3.88 -24.00 -1.25
C ARG A 5 3.02 -24.27 -2.48
N PHE A 6 2.67 -25.53 -2.69
CA PHE A 6 1.53 -25.85 -3.54
C PHE A 6 0.33 -25.10 -2.96
N LEU A 7 -0.34 -24.30 -3.79
CA LEU A 7 -1.70 -23.85 -3.54
C LEU A 7 -2.56 -25.11 -3.42
N LEU A 8 -2.62 -25.69 -2.22
CA LEU A 8 -3.70 -26.60 -1.87
C LEU A 8 -4.94 -25.72 -1.88
N LEU A 9 -5.74 -25.86 -2.93
CA LEU A 9 -7.13 -25.42 -2.99
C LEU A 9 -7.90 -26.16 -1.89
N ALA A 10 -7.68 -25.76 -0.64
CA ALA A 10 -8.63 -26.06 0.41
C ALA A 10 -9.93 -25.37 0.01
N THR A 11 -11.03 -26.11 0.02
CA THR A 11 -12.37 -25.54 -0.11
C THR A 11 -12.56 -24.52 1.00
N LEU A 12 -12.34 -23.25 0.68
CA LEU A 12 -12.55 -22.11 1.56
C LEU A 12 -14.04 -22.04 1.89
N GLN A 13 -14.43 -22.52 3.07
CA GLN A 13 -15.68 -22.08 3.68
C GLN A 13 -15.46 -20.64 4.16
N VAL A 14 -15.66 -19.69 3.26
CA VAL A 14 -15.72 -18.28 3.65
C VAL A 14 -16.98 -18.12 4.51
N PRO A 15 -16.88 -17.63 5.75
CA PRO A 15 -18.06 -17.40 6.57
C PRO A 15 -19.04 -16.50 5.81
N LEU A 16 -20.34 -16.81 5.92
CA LEU A 16 -21.40 -15.95 5.40
C LEU A 16 -21.20 -14.52 5.94
N SER A 17 -21.38 -13.53 5.06
CA SER A 17 -21.36 -12.12 5.42
C SER A 17 -22.25 -11.90 6.65
N VAL A 18 -21.65 -11.44 7.75
CA VAL A 18 -22.39 -11.02 8.93
C VAL A 18 -22.66 -9.53 8.75
N ALA A 19 -23.93 -9.12 8.80
CA ALA A 19 -24.29 -7.72 8.77
C ALA A 19 -23.57 -6.99 9.93
N ILE A 20 -22.66 -6.08 9.58
CA ILE A 20 -22.00 -5.21 10.54
C ILE A 20 -22.91 -3.98 10.71
N PRO A 21 -23.32 -3.62 11.93
CA PRO A 21 -24.05 -2.38 12.18
C PRO A 21 -23.27 -1.21 11.57
N GLY A 22 -23.94 -0.32 10.83
CA GLY A 22 -23.29 0.84 10.23
C GLY A 22 -22.75 1.85 11.24
N LEU A 23 -22.20 2.94 10.74
CA LEU A 23 -21.87 4.11 11.53
C LEU A 23 -23.13 4.65 12.24
N SER A 24 -22.94 5.32 13.39
CA SER A 24 -24.04 6.08 13.99
C SER A 24 -24.39 7.28 13.12
N GLN A 25 -25.59 7.83 13.26
CA GLN A 25 -25.99 9.04 12.54
C GLN A 25 -25.00 10.20 12.78
N GLU A 26 -24.57 10.40 14.03
CA GLU A 26 -23.59 11.44 14.38
C GLU A 26 -22.23 11.21 13.69
N GLN A 27 -21.79 9.96 13.56
CA GLN A 27 -20.58 9.61 12.83
C GLN A 27 -20.73 9.85 11.32
N GLU A 28 -21.88 9.50 10.73
CA GLU A 28 -22.14 9.74 9.31
C GLU A 28 -22.17 11.24 8.99
N GLU A 29 -22.90 12.03 9.78
CA GLU A 29 -22.95 13.49 9.66
C GLU A 29 -21.56 14.12 9.82
N TRP A 30 -20.73 13.61 10.74
CA TRP A 30 -19.36 14.10 10.91
C TRP A 30 -18.51 13.81 9.67
N LEU A 31 -18.54 12.59 9.12
CA LEU A 31 -17.77 12.26 7.93
C LEU A 31 -18.25 13.04 6.70
N GLU A 32 -19.55 13.25 6.55
CA GLU A 32 -20.09 14.13 5.50
C GLU A 32 -19.57 15.57 5.68
N SER A 33 -19.47 16.08 6.91
CA SER A 33 -18.85 17.39 7.14
C SER A 33 -17.37 17.45 6.73
N VAL A 34 -16.63 16.34 6.87
CA VAL A 34 -15.24 16.24 6.42
C VAL A 34 -15.15 16.36 4.91
N THR A 35 -15.97 15.60 4.16
CA THR A 35 -15.92 15.62 2.68
C THR A 35 -16.27 16.98 2.09
N HIS A 36 -16.95 17.84 2.84
CA HIS A 36 -17.32 19.21 2.47
C HIS A 36 -16.39 20.29 3.08
N SER A 37 -15.29 19.91 3.72
CA SER A 37 -14.36 20.84 4.39
C SER A 37 -15.03 21.72 5.47
N ASN A 38 -16.04 21.19 6.17
CA ASN A 38 -16.86 21.92 7.14
C ASN A 38 -16.88 21.26 8.54
N VAL A 39 -15.74 20.72 8.97
CA VAL A 39 -15.62 20.06 10.28
C VAL A 39 -15.61 21.11 11.38
N SER A 40 -16.62 21.08 12.26
CA SER A 40 -16.76 22.01 13.39
C SER A 40 -16.80 21.33 14.76
N THR A 41 -16.92 20.00 14.80
CA THR A 41 -17.05 19.20 16.01
C THR A 41 -15.98 18.10 16.09
N SER A 42 -15.81 17.54 17.28
CA SER A 42 -14.92 16.39 17.50
C SER A 42 -15.52 15.11 16.91
N TRP A 43 -14.66 14.23 16.40
CA TRP A 43 -15.08 12.90 15.93
C TRP A 43 -15.69 12.07 17.08
N PRO A 44 -16.94 11.58 16.94
CA PRO A 44 -17.51 10.57 17.83
C PRO A 44 -16.80 9.22 17.64
N LEU A 45 -15.84 8.94 18.52
CA LEU A 45 -15.01 7.72 18.51
C LEU A 45 -15.83 6.44 18.34
N LEU A 46 -15.23 5.42 17.72
CA LEU A 46 -15.83 4.09 17.62
C LEU A 46 -16.15 3.53 19.01
N SER A 47 -17.36 3.03 19.19
CA SER A 47 -17.73 2.27 20.38
C SER A 47 -16.96 0.95 20.45
N SER A 48 -16.89 0.32 21.63
CA SER A 48 -16.26 -1.01 21.79
C SER A 48 -16.83 -2.06 20.84
N ASN A 49 -18.15 -2.05 20.62
CA ASN A 49 -18.81 -2.96 19.67
C ASN A 49 -18.37 -2.70 18.23
N GLN A 50 -18.25 -1.43 17.82
CA GLN A 50 -17.75 -1.08 16.49
C GLN A 50 -16.29 -1.52 16.31
N SER A 51 -15.44 -1.31 17.32
CA SER A 51 -14.03 -1.77 17.28
C SER A 51 -13.92 -3.30 17.14
N ILE A 52 -14.74 -4.07 17.87
CA ILE A 52 -14.80 -5.54 17.74
C ILE A 52 -15.26 -5.95 16.34
N ASN A 53 -16.31 -5.31 15.82
CA ASN A 53 -16.82 -5.60 14.48
C ASN A 53 -15.80 -5.25 13.39
N LEU A 54 -15.08 -4.15 13.54
CA LEU A 54 -14.01 -3.76 12.64
C LEU A 54 -12.92 -4.83 12.63
N LEU A 55 -12.42 -5.23 13.80
CA LEU A 55 -11.41 -6.30 13.88
C LEU A 55 -11.90 -7.60 13.23
N LYS A 56 -13.17 -7.97 13.45
CA LYS A 56 -13.76 -9.15 12.78
C LYS A 56 -13.74 -9.02 11.26
N ASN A 57 -14.08 -7.85 10.72
CA ASN A 57 -14.01 -7.60 9.28
C ASN A 57 -12.57 -7.68 8.76
N ILE A 58 -11.61 -7.07 9.47
CA ILE A 58 -10.18 -7.14 9.16
C ILE A 58 -9.71 -8.60 9.10
N ARG A 59 -10.06 -9.42 10.10
CA ARG A 59 -9.68 -10.83 10.14
C ARG A 59 -10.28 -11.63 8.98
N ASN A 60 -11.50 -11.31 8.54
CA ASN A 60 -12.10 -11.92 7.36
C ASN A 60 -11.32 -11.56 6.08
N PHE A 61 -10.96 -10.28 5.91
CA PHE A 61 -10.15 -9.85 4.78
C PHE A 61 -8.75 -10.47 4.80
N GLN A 62 -8.06 -10.48 5.94
CA GLN A 62 -6.74 -11.12 6.07
C GLN A 62 -6.79 -12.60 5.68
N ASN A 63 -7.79 -13.35 6.15
CA ASN A 63 -7.94 -14.75 5.77
C ASN A 63 -8.10 -14.92 4.25
N ILE A 64 -8.87 -14.05 3.60
CA ILE A 64 -9.05 -14.07 2.14
C ILE A 64 -7.71 -13.74 1.43
N THR A 65 -7.03 -12.68 1.88
CA THR A 65 -5.77 -12.20 1.28
C THR A 65 -4.65 -13.22 1.43
N GLU A 66 -4.46 -13.77 2.63
CA GLU A 66 -3.35 -14.68 2.94
C GLU A 66 -3.48 -16.06 2.30
N ILE A 67 -4.71 -16.54 2.11
CA ILE A 67 -4.94 -17.86 1.52
C ILE A 67 -4.83 -17.81 -0.01
N ALA A 68 -5.24 -16.70 -0.63
CA ALA A 68 -5.43 -16.66 -2.08
C ALA A 68 -4.57 -15.62 -2.79
N ASN A 69 -4.51 -14.39 -2.28
CA ASN A 69 -3.89 -13.24 -2.96
C ASN A 69 -2.38 -13.10 -2.71
N TYR A 70 -1.72 -14.16 -2.22
CA TYR A 70 -0.29 -14.12 -1.87
C TYR A 70 0.56 -15.28 -2.40
N PRO A 71 0.44 -15.68 -3.69
CA PRO A 71 1.32 -16.69 -4.27
C PRO A 71 2.77 -16.18 -4.29
N TYR A 72 3.72 -17.09 -4.07
CA TYR A 72 5.16 -16.77 -4.05
C TYR A 72 5.56 -15.68 -3.02
N TYR A 73 4.74 -15.47 -1.98
CA TYR A 73 4.89 -14.36 -1.04
C TYR A 73 4.90 -12.97 -1.73
N GLN A 74 4.16 -12.83 -2.82
CA GLN A 74 3.95 -11.58 -3.54
C GLN A 74 2.45 -11.31 -3.68
N ALA A 75 2.07 -10.05 -3.57
CA ALA A 75 0.67 -9.64 -3.62
C ALA A 75 0.13 -9.66 -5.05
N VAL A 76 -1.04 -10.29 -5.23
CA VAL A 76 -1.74 -10.36 -6.53
C VAL A 76 -3.24 -10.19 -6.34
N GLU A 77 -3.95 -9.83 -7.41
CA GLU A 77 -5.40 -10.01 -7.49
C GLU A 77 -5.75 -11.27 -8.27
N LEU A 78 -6.94 -11.82 -8.03
CA LEU A 78 -7.32 -13.11 -8.60
C LEU A 78 -8.63 -13.02 -9.35
N TRP A 79 -8.59 -13.40 -10.62
CA TRP A 79 -9.80 -13.73 -11.37
C TRP A 79 -10.19 -15.17 -11.10
N TYR A 80 -11.41 -15.37 -10.64
CA TYR A 80 -12.02 -16.68 -10.50
C TYR A 80 -12.98 -17.00 -11.64
N SER A 81 -13.27 -18.29 -11.85
CA SER A 81 -14.33 -18.74 -12.75
C SER A 81 -15.73 -18.32 -12.27
N ASP A 82 -15.89 -18.11 -10.97
CA ASP A 82 -17.16 -17.81 -10.31
C ASP A 82 -16.91 -17.24 -8.89
N LYS A 83 -17.95 -16.67 -8.29
CA LYS A 83 -17.93 -16.10 -6.93
C LYS A 83 -17.81 -17.15 -5.80
N ASN A 84 -17.86 -18.44 -6.11
CA ASN A 84 -17.59 -19.52 -5.15
C ASN A 84 -16.12 -19.93 -5.13
N ARG A 85 -15.25 -19.24 -5.89
CA ARG A 85 -13.80 -19.46 -5.94
C ARG A 85 -13.40 -20.85 -6.45
N THR A 86 -14.19 -21.46 -7.34
CA THR A 86 -13.97 -22.84 -7.78
C THR A 86 -12.61 -23.03 -8.49
N LYS A 87 -12.20 -22.07 -9.33
CA LYS A 87 -10.95 -22.12 -10.09
C LYS A 87 -10.38 -20.73 -10.31
N ILE A 88 -9.08 -20.56 -10.08
CA ILE A 88 -8.33 -19.36 -10.48
C ILE A 88 -8.10 -19.40 -11.99
N LEU A 89 -8.52 -18.35 -12.69
CA LEU A 89 -8.35 -18.18 -14.13
C LEU A 89 -7.03 -17.49 -14.48
N ARG A 90 -6.76 -16.35 -13.83
CA ARG A 90 -5.54 -15.57 -14.02
C ARG A 90 -5.24 -14.72 -12.80
N TYR A 91 -3.98 -14.36 -12.65
CA TYR A 91 -3.61 -13.24 -11.81
C TYR A 91 -3.96 -11.92 -12.50
N ASP A 92 -4.29 -10.92 -11.69
CA ASP A 92 -4.35 -9.53 -12.12
C ASP A 92 -3.43 -8.68 -11.28
N ASP A 93 -3.16 -7.48 -11.79
CA ASP A 93 -2.44 -6.44 -11.05
C ASP A 93 -1.00 -6.85 -10.61
N VAL A 94 -0.49 -7.93 -11.19
CA VAL A 94 0.94 -8.32 -11.11
C VAL A 94 1.84 -7.32 -11.83
N GLY A 95 1.26 -6.40 -12.63
CA GLY A 95 1.95 -5.24 -13.16
C GLY A 95 2.58 -4.40 -12.05
N ASP A 96 1.92 -4.21 -10.93
CA ASP A 96 2.44 -3.41 -9.80
C ASP A 96 2.75 -4.31 -8.58
N GLY A 97 2.98 -5.61 -8.83
CA GLY A 97 3.10 -6.64 -7.80
C GLY A 97 4.16 -6.37 -6.74
N ALA A 98 5.32 -5.80 -7.10
CA ALA A 98 6.36 -5.48 -6.13
C ALA A 98 5.94 -4.33 -5.19
N ALA A 99 5.26 -3.30 -5.73
CA ALA A 99 4.74 -2.19 -4.94
C ALA A 99 3.77 -2.72 -3.87
N TRP A 100 2.80 -3.51 -4.31
CA TRP A 100 1.82 -4.16 -3.45
C TRP A 100 2.44 -5.12 -2.43
N THR A 101 3.49 -5.83 -2.82
CA THR A 101 4.22 -6.73 -1.92
C THR A 101 4.89 -5.96 -0.80
N GLY A 102 5.46 -4.79 -1.10
CA GLY A 102 6.04 -3.90 -0.09
C GLY A 102 5.01 -3.31 0.87
N LEU A 103 3.84 -2.91 0.37
CA LEU A 103 2.75 -2.44 1.22
C LEU A 103 2.17 -3.54 2.11
N HIS A 104 2.03 -4.76 1.58
CA HIS A 104 1.62 -5.90 2.39
C HIS A 104 2.67 -6.26 3.45
N LEU A 105 3.97 -6.17 3.13
CA LEU A 105 5.05 -6.33 4.10
C LEU A 105 4.89 -5.33 5.25
N ALA A 106 4.65 -4.04 4.96
CA ALA A 106 4.43 -3.04 6.00
C ALA A 106 3.19 -3.39 6.86
N SER A 107 2.09 -3.81 6.24
CA SER A 107 0.87 -4.22 6.95
C SER A 107 1.15 -5.36 7.95
N MET A 108 1.85 -6.42 7.51
CA MET A 108 2.23 -7.54 8.37
C MET A 108 3.21 -7.13 9.48
N VAL A 109 4.14 -6.22 9.19
CA VAL A 109 5.07 -5.68 10.20
C VAL A 109 4.31 -4.97 11.32
N HIS A 110 3.34 -4.12 10.97
CA HIS A 110 2.50 -3.45 11.95
C HIS A 110 1.60 -4.43 12.71
N GLU A 111 1.03 -5.42 12.03
CA GLU A 111 0.30 -6.50 12.69
C GLU A 111 1.16 -7.23 13.71
N TYR A 112 2.37 -7.63 13.34
CA TYR A 112 3.29 -8.31 14.25
C TYR A 112 3.68 -7.41 15.42
N ALA A 113 3.94 -6.12 15.18
CA ALA A 113 4.26 -5.17 16.25
C ALA A 113 3.19 -5.14 17.35
N VAL A 114 1.91 -5.26 16.96
CA VAL A 114 0.76 -5.26 17.87
C VAL A 114 0.47 -6.64 18.47
N THR A 115 0.52 -7.70 17.66
CA THR A 115 0.01 -9.04 18.03
C THR A 115 1.09 -9.99 18.51
N GLN A 116 2.33 -9.79 18.07
CA GLN A 116 3.46 -10.71 18.25
C GLN A 116 3.15 -12.16 17.80
N ASP A 117 2.23 -12.35 16.84
CA ASP A 117 1.88 -13.67 16.33
C ASP A 117 3.06 -14.25 15.49
N PRO A 118 3.65 -15.40 15.89
CA PRO A 118 4.75 -16.00 15.15
C PRO A 118 4.37 -16.38 13.71
N SER A 119 3.10 -16.66 13.42
CA SER A 119 2.65 -16.95 12.06
C SER A 119 2.83 -15.76 11.13
N VAL A 120 2.67 -14.53 11.64
CA VAL A 120 2.88 -13.28 10.89
C VAL A 120 4.37 -13.11 10.61
N MET A 121 5.24 -13.45 11.57
CA MET A 121 6.70 -13.42 11.39
C MET A 121 7.16 -14.36 10.27
N ASP A 122 6.61 -15.58 10.19
CA ASP A 122 6.91 -16.50 9.10
C ASP A 122 6.54 -15.92 7.73
N ARG A 123 5.43 -15.17 7.65
CA ARG A 123 5.00 -14.49 6.42
C ARG A 123 5.92 -13.32 6.07
N ILE A 124 6.26 -12.47 7.04
CA ILE A 124 7.25 -11.39 6.87
C ILE A 124 8.57 -11.95 6.32
N TRP A 125 9.07 -13.05 6.90
CA TRP A 125 10.29 -13.69 6.42
C TRP A 125 10.15 -14.20 4.98
N GLY A 126 9.06 -14.88 4.66
CA GLY A 126 8.78 -15.35 3.30
C GLY A 126 8.74 -14.22 2.27
N THR A 127 8.16 -13.06 2.62
CA THR A 127 8.14 -11.87 1.78
C THR A 127 9.53 -11.27 1.57
N LEU A 128 10.35 -11.17 2.60
CA LEU A 128 11.72 -10.68 2.47
C LEU A 128 12.59 -11.62 1.62
N GLU A 129 12.33 -12.92 1.67
CA GLU A 129 12.97 -13.90 0.80
C GLU A 129 12.48 -13.79 -0.66
N ALA A 130 11.19 -13.52 -0.88
CA ALA A 130 10.68 -13.20 -2.22
C ALA A 130 11.36 -11.95 -2.78
N LEU A 131 11.50 -10.87 -2.00
CA LEU A 131 12.24 -9.67 -2.43
C LEU A 131 13.74 -9.95 -2.71
N ASP A 132 14.37 -10.85 -1.95
CA ASP A 132 15.74 -11.31 -2.24
C ASP A 132 15.81 -12.01 -3.60
N MET A 133 14.90 -12.95 -3.87
CA MET A 133 14.80 -13.61 -5.17
C MET A 133 14.58 -12.57 -6.28
N MET A 134 13.62 -11.66 -6.13
CA MET A 134 13.30 -10.63 -7.12
C MET A 134 14.53 -9.79 -7.50
N THR A 135 15.31 -9.36 -6.49
CA THR A 135 16.52 -8.56 -6.70
C THR A 135 17.74 -9.35 -7.21
N ALA A 136 17.64 -10.67 -7.31
CA ALA A 136 18.73 -11.54 -7.78
C ALA A 136 18.43 -12.20 -9.14
N CYS A 137 17.16 -12.48 -9.45
CA CYS A 137 16.81 -13.36 -10.56
C CYS A 137 16.98 -12.73 -11.95
N THR A 138 17.01 -11.40 -12.07
CA THR A 138 16.89 -10.69 -13.36
C THR A 138 18.17 -10.68 -14.20
N GLY A 139 19.29 -11.08 -13.62
CA GLY A 139 20.62 -10.95 -14.21
C GLY A 139 21.33 -9.63 -13.88
N LYS A 140 20.63 -8.69 -13.23
CA LYS A 140 21.22 -7.48 -12.65
C LYS A 140 20.90 -7.42 -11.16
N LEU A 141 21.92 -7.71 -10.34
CA LEU A 141 21.77 -7.71 -8.89
C LEU A 141 21.31 -6.32 -8.38
N GLY A 142 20.22 -6.30 -7.62
CA GLY A 142 19.61 -5.07 -7.08
C GLY A 142 18.54 -4.44 -7.96
N TYR A 143 18.34 -4.93 -9.20
CA TYR A 143 17.19 -4.51 -10.01
C TYR A 143 15.91 -5.19 -9.54
N LEU A 144 14.85 -4.41 -9.31
CA LEU A 144 13.56 -4.90 -8.86
C LEU A 144 12.61 -5.07 -10.07
N PRO A 145 12.23 -6.30 -10.44
CA PRO A 145 11.18 -6.54 -11.45
C PRO A 145 9.79 -6.20 -10.89
N ARG A 146 8.80 -6.05 -11.78
CA ARG A 146 7.40 -5.83 -11.39
C ARG A 146 6.79 -6.98 -10.59
N PHE A 147 7.10 -8.22 -10.99
CA PHE A 147 6.67 -9.44 -10.33
C PHE A 147 7.54 -10.62 -10.77
N VAL A 148 7.61 -11.68 -9.97
CA VAL A 148 8.30 -12.94 -10.32
C VAL A 148 7.44 -14.14 -9.95
N GLY A 149 7.18 -15.04 -10.90
CA GLY A 149 6.39 -16.25 -10.66
C GLY A 149 6.92 -17.45 -11.44
N LEU A 150 6.48 -18.66 -11.06
CA LEU A 150 6.84 -19.87 -11.80
C LEU A 150 6.29 -19.82 -13.22
N ALA A 151 7.11 -20.20 -14.20
CA ALA A 151 6.68 -20.23 -15.59
C ALA A 151 5.63 -21.31 -15.89
N SER A 152 5.55 -22.33 -15.03
CA SER A 152 4.57 -23.42 -15.12
C SER A 152 3.22 -23.08 -14.48
N ASP A 153 3.09 -21.92 -13.83
CA ASP A 153 1.83 -21.48 -13.22
C ASP A 153 0.85 -20.99 -14.29
N PRO A 154 -0.26 -21.70 -14.54
CA PRO A 154 -1.20 -21.33 -15.59
C PRO A 154 -1.91 -19.99 -15.30
N ALA A 155 -2.12 -19.64 -14.03
CA ALA A 155 -2.79 -18.38 -13.68
C ALA A 155 -1.89 -17.18 -13.94
N TYR A 156 -0.58 -17.32 -13.70
CA TYR A 156 0.39 -16.31 -14.05
C TYR A 156 0.62 -16.24 -15.57
N ALA A 157 0.75 -17.40 -16.24
CA ALA A 157 0.95 -17.46 -17.69
C ALA A 157 -0.19 -16.82 -18.49
N ALA A 158 -1.42 -16.86 -17.96
CA ALA A 158 -2.56 -16.18 -18.55
C ALA A 158 -2.44 -14.64 -18.59
N TYR A 159 -1.55 -14.04 -17.80
CA TYR A 159 -1.28 -12.60 -17.81
C TYR A 159 -0.40 -12.16 -19.01
N TYR A 160 0.44 -13.06 -19.53
CA TYR A 160 1.49 -12.71 -20.49
C TYR A 160 0.97 -12.12 -21.82
N PRO A 161 -0.10 -12.65 -22.45
CA PRO A 161 -0.51 -12.20 -23.78
C PRO A 161 -0.88 -10.71 -23.87
N ASN A 162 -1.33 -10.13 -22.75
CA ASN A 162 -1.77 -8.74 -22.68
C ASN A 162 -0.71 -7.80 -22.08
N TYR A 163 0.44 -8.35 -21.67
CA TYR A 163 1.46 -7.58 -20.98
C TYR A 163 2.53 -7.06 -21.94
N THR A 164 2.60 -5.75 -22.10
CA THR A 164 3.50 -5.08 -23.06
C THR A 164 4.88 -4.77 -22.49
N GLY A 165 5.07 -4.86 -21.17
CA GLY A 165 6.34 -4.54 -20.51
C GLY A 165 7.46 -5.57 -20.68
N GLY A 166 7.12 -6.73 -21.26
CA GLY A 166 8.05 -7.83 -21.52
C GLY A 166 8.10 -8.85 -20.39
N THR A 167 8.11 -10.13 -20.77
CA THR A 167 8.24 -11.27 -19.85
C THR A 167 9.58 -11.95 -20.12
N PHE A 168 10.35 -12.20 -19.06
CA PHE A 168 11.72 -12.65 -19.20
C PHE A 168 12.02 -13.82 -18.26
N ARG A 169 12.81 -14.78 -18.72
CA ARG A 169 13.32 -15.85 -17.84
C ARG A 169 14.28 -15.27 -16.82
N CYS A 170 14.13 -15.71 -15.56
CA CYS A 170 15.15 -15.46 -14.56
C CYS A 170 16.43 -16.26 -14.90
N ILE A 171 17.57 -15.83 -14.33
CA ILE A 171 18.86 -16.54 -14.41
C ILE A 171 19.02 -17.54 -13.26
N ALA A 172 20.11 -18.32 -13.31
CA ALA A 172 20.47 -19.26 -12.24
C ALA A 172 20.46 -18.62 -10.85
N PRO A 173 19.93 -19.30 -9.81
CA PRO A 173 19.34 -20.65 -9.80
C PRO A 173 17.79 -20.67 -9.98
N TYR A 174 17.22 -19.65 -10.63
CA TYR A 174 15.77 -19.42 -10.73
C TYR A 174 15.24 -19.60 -12.17
N GLU A 175 15.88 -20.42 -13.01
CA GLU A 175 15.56 -20.54 -14.44
C GLU A 175 14.11 -20.97 -14.75
N ASP A 176 13.45 -21.62 -13.78
CA ASP A 176 12.04 -22.03 -13.84
C ASP A 176 11.06 -20.87 -13.65
N TYR A 177 11.54 -19.67 -13.32
CA TYR A 177 10.74 -18.47 -13.06
C TYR A 177 10.75 -17.48 -14.23
N ILE A 178 9.66 -16.71 -14.32
CA ILE A 178 9.49 -15.57 -15.23
C ILE A 178 9.33 -14.30 -14.40
N TRP A 179 10.09 -13.26 -14.75
CA TRP A 179 9.94 -11.91 -14.21
C TRP A 179 9.31 -10.96 -15.24
N LEU A 180 8.54 -9.99 -14.74
CA LEU A 180 7.93 -8.92 -15.52
C LEU A 180 8.84 -7.68 -15.55
N GLY A 181 9.12 -7.14 -16.75
CA GLY A 181 9.97 -5.97 -16.95
C GLY A 181 9.25 -4.63 -16.85
N HIS A 182 9.77 -3.60 -17.53
CA HIS A 182 9.19 -2.25 -17.58
C HIS A 182 8.91 -1.62 -16.20
N THR A 183 9.81 -1.85 -15.24
CA THR A 183 9.68 -1.34 -13.88
C THR A 183 9.67 0.19 -13.84
N SER A 184 8.63 0.79 -13.27
CA SER A 184 8.56 2.20 -12.86
C SER A 184 9.04 2.39 -11.41
N ARG A 185 8.99 3.63 -10.92
CA ARG A 185 9.36 3.96 -9.53
C ARG A 185 8.45 3.29 -8.50
N ASP A 186 7.18 3.11 -8.84
CA ASP A 186 6.11 2.57 -7.98
C ASP A 186 6.52 1.27 -7.28
N MET A 187 7.16 0.34 -8.01
CA MET A 187 7.68 -0.93 -7.47
C MET A 187 8.69 -0.68 -6.35
N TYR A 188 9.59 0.27 -6.57
CA TYR A 188 10.62 0.65 -5.61
C TYR A 188 10.03 1.46 -4.46
N ASP A 189 9.03 2.31 -4.70
CA ASP A 189 8.37 3.13 -3.67
C ASP A 189 7.69 2.21 -2.64
N GLY A 190 6.84 1.29 -3.09
CA GLY A 190 6.19 0.33 -2.20
C GLY A 190 7.18 -0.61 -1.49
N VAL A 191 8.24 -1.08 -2.18
CA VAL A 191 9.28 -1.88 -1.53
C VAL A 191 10.08 -1.08 -0.49
N SER A 192 10.40 0.19 -0.77
CA SER A 192 11.08 1.05 0.19
C SER A 192 10.20 1.28 1.42
N PHE A 193 8.88 1.44 1.23
CA PHE A 193 7.90 1.56 2.30
C PHE A 193 7.88 0.31 3.19
N GLY A 194 7.82 -0.88 2.59
CA GLY A 194 7.87 -2.16 3.33
C GLY A 194 9.18 -2.36 4.11
N LEU A 195 10.32 -2.05 3.49
CA LEU A 195 11.64 -2.19 4.12
C LEU A 195 11.87 -1.16 5.24
N ALA A 196 11.43 0.08 5.06
CA ALA A 196 11.50 1.12 6.08
C ALA A 196 10.67 0.73 7.31
N ASN A 197 9.42 0.31 7.13
CA ASN A 197 8.58 -0.16 8.23
C ASN A 197 9.20 -1.38 8.94
N SER A 198 9.72 -2.35 8.18
CA SER A 198 10.43 -3.50 8.75
C SER A 198 11.63 -3.09 9.63
N TRP A 199 12.33 -2.03 9.25
CA TRP A 199 13.47 -1.50 10.01
C TRP A 199 13.03 -0.77 11.28
N VAL A 200 12.02 0.10 11.17
CA VAL A 200 11.53 0.97 12.25
C VAL A 200 10.79 0.17 13.32
N TRP A 201 9.89 -0.72 12.91
CA TRP A 201 8.93 -1.36 13.83
C TRP A 201 9.39 -2.72 14.36
N LEU A 202 10.47 -3.30 13.82
CA LEU A 202 11.07 -4.55 14.33
C LEU A 202 12.53 -4.35 14.81
N PRO A 203 12.81 -3.36 15.68
CA PRO A 203 14.19 -2.98 16.02
C PRO A 203 14.95 -4.09 16.77
N SER A 204 14.24 -4.94 17.49
CA SER A 204 14.80 -6.04 18.29
C SER A 204 15.07 -7.32 17.48
N ASN A 205 14.54 -7.44 16.25
CA ASN A 205 14.70 -8.65 15.45
C ASN A 205 15.97 -8.58 14.57
N ALA A 206 17.09 -9.06 15.12
CA ALA A 206 18.40 -9.01 14.47
C ALA A 206 18.44 -9.75 13.11
N THR A 207 17.68 -10.83 12.95
CA THR A 207 17.62 -11.60 11.70
C THR A 207 16.92 -10.80 10.60
N ILE A 208 15.76 -10.23 10.91
CA ILE A 208 15.02 -9.35 9.99
C ILE A 208 15.86 -8.12 9.66
N ARG A 209 16.45 -7.46 10.65
CA ARG A 209 17.35 -6.30 10.45
C ARG A 209 18.49 -6.62 9.49
N ARG A 210 19.12 -7.79 9.62
CA ARG A 210 20.21 -8.21 8.71
C ARG A 210 19.71 -8.39 7.29
N LYS A 211 18.54 -9.02 7.11
CA LYS A 211 17.93 -9.24 5.79
C LYS A 211 17.51 -7.93 5.13
N VAL A 212 16.83 -7.05 5.86
CA VAL A 212 16.44 -5.71 5.41
C VAL A 212 17.66 -4.90 4.99
N LYS A 213 18.69 -4.84 5.86
CA LYS A 213 19.96 -4.16 5.53
C LYS A 213 20.57 -4.70 4.23
N MET A 214 20.64 -6.02 4.06
CA MET A 214 21.15 -6.63 2.83
C MET A 214 20.33 -6.24 1.59
N LEU A 215 19.00 -6.23 1.67
CA LEU A 215 18.13 -5.84 0.55
C LEU A 215 18.29 -4.36 0.20
N VAL A 216 18.23 -3.47 1.19
CA VAL A 216 18.43 -2.03 0.98
C VAL A 216 19.80 -1.78 0.37
N GLU A 217 20.86 -2.37 0.92
CA GLU A 217 22.20 -2.19 0.38
C GLU A 217 22.30 -2.63 -1.09
N ARG A 218 21.74 -3.79 -1.40
CA ARG A 218 21.77 -4.35 -2.76
C ARG A 218 21.04 -3.45 -3.76
N ILE A 219 19.85 -2.97 -3.39
CA ILE A 219 19.04 -2.12 -4.26
C ILE A 219 19.70 -0.75 -4.42
N THR A 220 20.09 -0.12 -3.31
CA THR A 220 20.76 1.19 -3.33
C THR A 220 22.08 1.14 -4.10
N ASP A 221 22.88 0.09 -3.97
CA ASP A 221 24.12 -0.04 -4.74
C ASP A 221 23.84 -0.06 -6.26
N SER A 222 22.78 -0.74 -6.70
CA SER A 222 22.35 -0.72 -8.11
C SER A 222 21.89 0.67 -8.53
N LEU A 223 21.01 1.33 -7.76
CA LEU A 223 20.52 2.67 -8.07
C LEU A 223 21.67 3.68 -8.12
N ARG A 224 22.57 3.66 -7.13
CA ARG A 224 23.73 4.55 -7.05
C ARG A 224 24.66 4.39 -8.25
N LYS A 225 24.90 3.15 -8.70
CA LYS A 225 25.72 2.88 -9.88
C LYS A 225 25.15 3.54 -11.14
N ASP A 226 23.83 3.63 -11.21
CA ASP A 226 23.10 4.19 -12.35
C ASP A 226 22.60 5.62 -12.10
N TYR A 227 23.22 6.37 -11.18
CA TYR A 227 22.85 7.75 -10.86
C TYR A 227 21.36 7.92 -10.49
N MET A 228 20.84 6.97 -9.71
CA MET A 228 19.43 6.83 -9.30
C MET A 228 18.46 6.46 -10.43
N TRP A 229 18.91 6.28 -11.68
CA TRP A 229 18.06 5.74 -12.73
C TRP A 229 17.74 4.26 -12.48
N ILE A 230 16.49 3.88 -12.76
CA ILE A 230 16.13 2.46 -12.80
C ILE A 230 16.44 1.98 -14.22
N ILE A 231 17.53 1.24 -14.36
CA ILE A 231 17.97 0.68 -15.64
C ILE A 231 17.81 -0.84 -15.58
N SER A 232 16.89 -1.37 -16.38
CA SER A 232 16.66 -2.81 -16.53
C SER A 232 17.84 -3.52 -17.20
N PRO A 233 18.10 -4.82 -16.93
CA PRO A 233 19.01 -5.64 -17.74
C PRO A 233 18.55 -5.84 -19.20
N LYS A 234 17.43 -5.24 -19.59
CA LYS A 234 16.86 -5.23 -20.95
C LYS A 234 16.79 -3.84 -21.57
N ASP A 235 17.62 -2.92 -21.08
CA ASP A 235 17.75 -1.54 -21.59
C ASP A 235 16.43 -0.76 -21.60
N GLN A 236 15.61 -0.98 -20.58
CA GLN A 236 14.45 -0.14 -20.25
C GLN A 236 14.86 0.82 -19.14
N PHE A 237 14.47 2.09 -19.28
CA PHE A 237 14.91 3.19 -18.42
C PHE A 237 13.71 3.88 -17.79
N THR A 238 13.77 4.09 -16.48
CA THR A 238 12.83 4.97 -15.75
C THR A 238 13.63 6.07 -15.06
N ASN A 239 13.20 7.31 -15.25
CA ASN A 239 13.87 8.48 -14.68
C ASN A 239 13.63 8.56 -13.16
N PRO A 240 14.64 8.98 -12.38
CA PRO A 240 14.43 9.33 -10.99
C PRO A 240 13.61 10.62 -10.88
N LEU A 241 13.00 10.80 -9.72
CA LEU A 241 12.53 12.09 -9.21
C LEU A 241 13.27 12.43 -7.90
N PRO A 242 13.40 13.71 -7.53
CA PRO A 242 13.84 14.14 -6.21
C PRO A 242 13.29 13.31 -5.03
N LEU A 243 11.97 13.09 -4.92
CA LEU A 243 11.38 12.38 -3.78
C LEU A 243 11.86 10.93 -3.72
N PHE A 244 11.69 10.19 -4.83
CA PHE A 244 12.29 8.87 -5.05
C PHE A 244 13.76 8.77 -4.60
N SER A 245 14.54 9.75 -5.01
CA SER A 245 15.98 9.78 -4.79
C SER A 245 16.31 10.08 -3.33
N ALA A 246 15.54 10.95 -2.68
CA ALA A 246 15.63 11.27 -1.26
C ALA A 246 15.26 10.06 -0.40
N THR A 247 14.14 9.38 -0.71
CA THR A 247 13.63 8.21 0.00
C THR A 247 14.67 7.09 0.07
N TRP A 248 15.22 6.67 -1.08
CA TRP A 248 16.22 5.61 -1.12
C TRP A 248 17.55 6.00 -0.47
N ARG A 249 17.97 7.27 -0.57
CA ARG A 249 19.17 7.73 0.12
C ARG A 249 18.99 7.76 1.62
N LYS A 250 17.86 8.26 2.12
CA LYS A 250 17.60 8.29 3.56
C LYS A 250 17.53 6.88 4.13
N LEU A 251 16.80 5.98 3.46
CA LEU A 251 16.73 4.59 3.87
C LEU A 251 18.12 3.94 3.92
N ALA A 252 18.97 4.16 2.91
CA ALA A 252 20.34 3.66 2.89
C ALA A 252 21.21 4.22 4.04
N LEU A 253 21.16 5.54 4.25
CA LEU A 253 21.85 6.22 5.36
C LEU A 253 21.41 5.67 6.72
N THR A 254 20.11 5.42 6.91
CA THR A 254 19.56 4.90 8.16
C THR A 254 19.96 3.44 8.42
N VAL A 255 20.02 2.57 7.39
CA VAL A 255 20.38 1.16 7.59
C VAL A 255 21.89 0.91 7.66
N ASN A 256 22.69 1.72 6.96
CA ASN A 256 24.14 1.61 6.92
C ASN A 256 24.84 2.95 6.63
N TYR A 257 24.84 3.83 7.63
CA TYR A 257 25.50 5.13 7.56
C TYR A 257 26.95 5.05 7.07
N GLU A 258 27.78 4.14 7.61
CA GLU A 258 29.20 4.08 7.25
C GLU A 258 29.46 3.80 5.76
N LYS A 259 28.59 3.00 5.12
CA LYS A 259 28.70 2.69 3.70
C LYS A 259 28.21 3.84 2.81
N TYR A 260 27.22 4.61 3.26
CA TYR A 260 26.49 5.57 2.44
C TYR A 260 26.63 7.04 2.88
N LYS A 261 27.46 7.35 3.89
CA LYS A 261 27.64 8.73 4.40
C LYS A 261 28.04 9.74 3.32
N ASP A 262 28.66 9.31 2.24
CA ASP A 262 28.99 10.16 1.10
C ASP A 262 27.76 10.59 0.25
N MET A 263 26.60 9.97 0.47
CA MET A 263 25.32 10.34 -0.15
C MET A 263 24.57 11.43 0.64
N GLU A 264 25.03 11.83 1.83
CA GLU A 264 24.31 12.76 2.72
C GLU A 264 24.04 14.13 2.07
N ALA A 265 25.04 14.71 1.40
CA ALA A 265 24.86 15.99 0.70
C ALA A 265 23.83 15.89 -0.44
N ALA A 266 23.83 14.76 -1.17
CA ALA A 266 22.85 14.52 -2.24
C ALA A 266 21.45 14.26 -1.68
N TYR A 267 21.34 13.58 -0.54
CA TYR A 267 20.08 13.42 0.19
C TYR A 267 19.47 14.78 0.54
N ILE A 268 20.25 15.69 1.12
CA ILE A 268 19.76 17.01 1.52
C ILE A 268 19.27 17.80 0.30
N LEU A 269 19.99 17.75 -0.82
CA LEU A 269 19.59 18.42 -2.06
C LEU A 269 18.26 17.87 -2.59
N ASP A 270 18.15 16.55 -2.70
CA ASP A 270 16.96 15.89 -3.20
C ASP A 270 15.77 16.08 -2.25
N PHE A 271 16.00 16.08 -0.93
CA PHE A 271 14.98 16.38 0.08
C PHE A 271 14.35 17.75 -0.15
N TYR A 272 15.16 18.81 -0.27
CA TYR A 272 14.63 20.16 -0.45
C TYR A 272 14.02 20.38 -1.84
N ALA A 273 14.55 19.72 -2.88
CA ALA A 273 13.90 19.72 -4.19
C ALA A 273 12.53 19.02 -4.14
N ALA A 274 12.44 17.85 -3.51
CA ALA A 274 11.19 17.13 -3.31
C ALA A 274 10.19 17.94 -2.47
N TYR A 275 10.66 18.54 -1.38
CA TYR A 275 9.83 19.37 -0.50
C TYR A 275 9.19 20.55 -1.23
N GLU A 276 9.93 21.18 -2.16
CA GLU A 276 9.44 22.32 -2.93
C GLU A 276 8.51 21.91 -4.08
N PHE A 277 8.81 20.81 -4.78
CA PHE A 277 8.17 20.49 -6.06
C PHE A 277 7.23 19.27 -6.05
N GLU A 278 7.46 18.29 -5.17
CA GLU A 278 6.82 16.97 -5.27
C GLU A 278 5.97 16.59 -4.07
N MET A 279 6.34 16.98 -2.85
CA MET A 279 5.58 16.64 -1.64
C MET A 279 4.28 17.47 -1.54
N LYS A 280 3.35 17.31 -2.47
CA LYS A 280 2.06 18.01 -2.54
C LYS A 280 1.05 17.03 -3.12
N ILE A 281 -0.21 17.17 -2.72
CA ILE A 281 -1.27 16.40 -3.37
C ILE A 281 -1.95 17.25 -4.46
N SER A 282 -2.34 16.58 -5.54
CA SER A 282 -3.12 17.17 -6.63
C SER A 282 -4.58 17.37 -6.22
N SER A 283 -5.37 17.94 -7.14
CA SER A 283 -6.80 18.17 -6.92
C SER A 283 -7.54 16.87 -6.62
N ILE A 284 -8.58 16.96 -5.80
CA ILE A 284 -9.51 15.85 -5.56
C ILE A 284 -10.18 15.34 -6.85
N HIS A 285 -10.28 16.18 -7.89
CA HIS A 285 -10.86 15.83 -9.20
C HIS A 285 -9.82 15.41 -10.25
N ASP A 286 -8.54 15.26 -9.87
CA ASP A 286 -7.52 14.87 -10.82
C ASP A 286 -7.80 13.48 -11.39
N SER A 287 -7.85 13.38 -12.73
CA SER A 287 -8.02 12.09 -13.43
C SER A 287 -6.82 11.16 -13.21
N THR A 288 -5.64 11.71 -12.91
CA THR A 288 -4.42 11.00 -12.56
C THR A 288 -4.15 11.12 -11.06
N TYR A 289 -5.07 10.64 -10.24
CA TYR A 289 -4.98 10.79 -8.78
C TYR A 289 -3.93 9.88 -8.11
N PHE A 290 -3.57 8.75 -8.72
CA PHE A 290 -2.70 7.73 -8.11
C PHE A 290 -1.32 8.23 -7.63
N PRO A 291 -0.64 9.23 -8.26
CA PRO A 291 0.65 9.72 -7.78
C PRO A 291 0.58 10.28 -6.37
N ASN A 292 -0.58 10.80 -5.95
CA ASN A 292 -0.77 11.32 -4.60
C ASN A 292 -0.41 10.25 -3.55
N GLU A 293 -0.85 9.02 -3.73
CA GLU A 293 -0.55 7.96 -2.77
C GLU A 293 0.93 7.58 -2.76
N LEU A 294 1.56 7.46 -3.92
CA LEU A 294 3.00 7.19 -4.03
C LEU A 294 3.80 8.27 -3.31
N ASP A 295 3.47 9.55 -3.54
CA ASP A 295 4.14 10.67 -2.88
C ASP A 295 3.92 10.64 -1.37
N VAL A 296 2.71 10.31 -0.89
CA VAL A 296 2.43 10.21 0.55
C VAL A 296 3.19 9.05 1.19
N GLU A 297 3.35 7.92 0.51
CA GLU A 297 4.15 6.78 0.99
C GLU A 297 5.62 7.16 1.18
N GLU A 298 6.19 7.87 0.21
CA GLU A 298 7.57 8.35 0.28
C GLU A 298 7.77 9.42 1.36
N VAL A 299 6.84 10.38 1.48
CA VAL A 299 6.82 11.36 2.57
C VAL A 299 6.74 10.66 3.93
N TYR A 300 5.95 9.60 4.06
CA TYR A 300 5.91 8.77 5.27
C TYR A 300 7.26 8.11 5.56
N VAL A 301 7.89 7.49 4.57
CA VAL A 301 9.21 6.85 4.73
C VAL A 301 10.22 7.88 5.22
N LEU A 302 10.27 9.07 4.63
CA LEU A 302 11.13 10.16 5.10
C LEU A 302 10.79 10.56 6.53
N ALA A 303 9.50 10.71 6.87
CA ALA A 303 9.06 11.16 8.20
C ALA A 303 9.45 10.20 9.33
N VAL A 304 9.39 8.89 9.10
CA VAL A 304 9.75 7.88 10.12
C VAL A 304 11.26 7.64 10.21
N LEU A 305 12.03 7.98 9.17
CA LEU A 305 13.49 7.79 9.14
C LEU A 305 14.27 9.07 9.46
N GLU A 306 13.69 10.26 9.32
CA GLU A 306 14.36 11.53 9.56
C GLU A 306 14.73 11.73 11.04
N ASP A 307 16.00 12.05 11.24
CA ASP A 307 16.64 12.25 12.54
C ASP A 307 17.08 13.71 12.76
N ASP A 308 17.09 14.54 11.72
CA ASP A 308 17.27 15.98 11.82
C ASP A 308 15.96 16.68 12.20
N GLU A 309 15.99 17.44 13.29
CA GLU A 309 14.82 18.10 13.84
C GLU A 309 14.20 19.14 12.89
N SER A 310 15.01 19.85 12.09
CA SER A 310 14.49 20.86 11.16
C SER A 310 13.73 20.19 10.03
N ARG A 311 14.32 19.18 9.38
CA ARG A 311 13.67 18.44 8.28
C ARG A 311 12.46 17.66 8.78
N LYS A 312 12.50 17.14 10.01
CA LYS A 312 11.34 16.49 10.63
C LYS A 312 10.18 17.46 10.86
N ASN A 313 10.46 18.71 11.25
CA ASN A 313 9.44 19.75 11.37
C ASN A 313 8.88 20.16 9.99
N ASP A 314 9.73 20.24 8.96
CA ASP A 314 9.29 20.47 7.58
C ASP A 314 8.36 19.35 7.10
N LEU A 315 8.74 18.08 7.33
CA LEU A 315 7.89 16.92 7.03
C LEU A 315 6.58 16.94 7.81
N LEU A 316 6.58 17.28 9.10
CA LEU A 316 5.36 17.41 9.89
C LEU A 316 4.43 18.47 9.29
N LYS A 317 4.96 19.65 8.94
CA LYS A 317 4.17 20.71 8.31
C LYS A 317 3.55 20.21 7.01
N ARG A 318 4.36 19.56 6.15
CA ARG A 318 3.85 19.09 4.86
C ARG A 318 2.82 17.98 5.01
N PHE A 319 3.07 17.02 5.88
CA PHE A 319 2.15 15.92 6.10
C PHE A 319 0.86 16.39 6.78
N THR A 320 0.91 17.48 7.56
CA THR A 320 -0.29 18.15 8.08
C THR A 320 -1.12 18.76 6.94
N GLU A 321 -0.48 19.39 5.94
CA GLU A 321 -1.21 19.87 4.75
C GLU A 321 -1.89 18.71 4.01
N ILE A 322 -1.20 17.58 3.84
CA ILE A 322 -1.72 16.40 3.15
C ILE A 322 -2.88 15.74 3.92
N ALA A 323 -2.71 15.43 5.21
CA ALA A 323 -3.65 14.59 5.94
C ALA A 323 -4.71 15.37 6.72
N VAL A 324 -4.45 16.64 7.07
CA VAL A 324 -5.38 17.48 7.82
C VAL A 324 -6.08 18.47 6.89
N ASN A 325 -5.32 19.31 6.17
CA ASN A 325 -5.92 20.35 5.34
C ASN A 325 -6.67 19.78 4.12
N ASN A 326 -6.26 18.59 3.65
CA ASN A 326 -6.93 17.89 2.58
C ASN A 326 -7.70 16.64 3.05
N ALA A 327 -8.11 16.61 4.32
CA ALA A 327 -8.94 15.54 4.85
C ALA A 327 -10.25 15.33 4.06
N PHE A 328 -10.73 16.36 3.35
CA PHE A 328 -11.90 16.30 2.48
C PHE A 328 -11.75 15.36 1.27
N HIS A 329 -10.52 14.95 0.92
CA HIS A 329 -10.28 13.85 -0.02
C HIS A 329 -10.75 12.50 0.54
N PHE A 330 -10.97 12.43 1.85
CA PHE A 330 -11.46 11.27 2.58
C PHE A 330 -10.68 9.99 2.26
N GLN A 331 -9.36 10.04 2.55
CA GLN A 331 -8.41 8.96 2.31
C GLN A 331 -7.86 8.41 3.65
N PRO A 332 -8.48 7.38 4.25
CA PRO A 332 -7.99 6.72 5.47
C PRO A 332 -6.53 6.30 5.45
N GLY A 333 -6.00 5.88 4.29
CA GLY A 333 -4.56 5.56 4.16
C GLY A 333 -3.66 6.74 4.51
N PHE A 334 -3.97 7.94 4.00
CA PHE A 334 -3.16 9.14 4.25
C PHE A 334 -3.22 9.54 5.73
N ALA A 335 -4.40 9.40 6.34
CA ALA A 335 -4.56 9.60 7.77
C ALA A 335 -3.77 8.58 8.61
N ALA A 336 -3.77 7.30 8.23
CA ALA A 336 -2.98 6.27 8.90
C ALA A 336 -1.48 6.56 8.82
N PHE A 337 -0.98 6.99 7.65
CA PHE A 337 0.42 7.32 7.46
C PHE A 337 0.84 8.52 8.33
N TYR A 338 0.04 9.58 8.32
CA TYR A 338 0.27 10.75 9.17
C TYR A 338 0.31 10.42 10.66
N LEU A 339 -0.70 9.71 11.15
CA LEU A 339 -0.82 9.35 12.57
C LEU A 339 0.28 8.38 13.02
N SER A 340 0.73 7.49 12.15
CA SER A 340 1.84 6.59 12.41
C SER A 340 3.19 7.32 12.46
N ALA A 341 3.41 8.29 11.56
CA ALA A 341 4.64 9.08 11.55
C ALA A 341 4.72 10.08 12.72
N PHE A 342 3.57 10.65 13.12
CA PHE A 342 3.50 11.72 14.13
C PHE A 342 2.44 11.44 15.20
N PRO A 343 2.56 10.36 15.99
CA PRO A 343 1.51 9.95 16.93
C PRO A 343 1.27 10.93 18.08
N ASN A 344 2.22 11.84 18.35
CA ASN A 344 2.13 12.84 19.41
C ASN A 344 1.79 14.25 18.89
N THR A 345 1.35 14.37 17.63
CA THR A 345 0.90 15.65 17.06
C THR A 345 -0.34 16.18 17.79
N SER A 346 -0.58 17.49 17.81
CA SER A 346 -1.79 18.10 18.36
C SER A 346 -2.95 18.12 17.36
N THR A 347 -2.69 17.92 16.07
CA THR A 347 -3.69 17.99 14.97
C THR A 347 -4.21 16.62 14.55
N TYR A 348 -4.32 15.68 15.50
CA TYR A 348 -4.69 14.29 15.22
C TYR A 348 -6.20 14.05 15.04
N MET A 349 -7.06 14.93 15.55
CA MET A 349 -8.51 14.66 15.67
C MET A 349 -9.19 14.39 14.33
N VAL A 350 -8.92 15.20 13.31
CA VAL A 350 -9.52 15.02 11.96
C VAL A 350 -8.96 13.76 11.29
N PRO A 351 -7.64 13.55 11.19
CA PRO A 351 -7.09 12.29 10.69
C PRO A 351 -7.61 11.06 11.45
N GLN A 352 -7.77 11.13 12.77
CA GLN A 352 -8.28 10.02 13.57
C GLN A 352 -9.72 9.66 13.16
N GLY A 353 -10.58 10.65 12.96
CA GLY A 353 -11.94 10.41 12.50
C GLY A 353 -12.02 9.89 11.07
N VAL A 354 -11.21 10.43 10.15
CA VAL A 354 -11.09 9.92 8.77
C VAL A 354 -10.64 8.46 8.78
N LEU A 355 -9.63 8.12 9.57
CA LEU A 355 -9.13 6.76 9.72
C LEU A 355 -10.19 5.83 10.29
N GLN A 356 -10.71 6.12 11.49
CA GLN A 356 -11.65 5.25 12.17
C GLN A 356 -12.98 5.11 11.41
N GLY A 357 -13.58 6.24 11.04
CA GLY A 357 -14.84 6.29 10.33
C GLY A 357 -14.73 5.65 8.96
N GLY A 358 -13.68 5.96 8.20
CA GLY A 358 -13.50 5.41 6.87
C GLY A 358 -13.19 3.91 6.83
N LEU A 359 -12.39 3.39 7.78
CA LEU A 359 -12.19 1.93 7.88
C LEU A 359 -13.46 1.20 8.31
N TYR A 360 -14.29 1.82 9.16
CA TYR A 360 -15.58 1.24 9.54
C TYR A 360 -16.64 1.34 8.44
N ASP A 361 -16.56 2.37 7.60
CA ASP A 361 -17.38 2.55 6.39
C ASP A 361 -17.01 1.56 5.26
N TYR A 362 -15.84 0.91 5.36
CA TYR A 362 -15.36 -0.02 4.34
C TYR A 362 -16.30 -1.23 4.19
N PRO A 363 -16.60 -1.67 2.94
CA PRO A 363 -17.45 -2.84 2.70
C PRO A 363 -17.05 -4.09 3.50
N ALA A 364 -18.04 -4.87 3.95
CA ALA A 364 -17.77 -6.12 4.66
C ALA A 364 -17.26 -7.21 3.70
N ALA A 365 -16.32 -8.04 4.18
CA ALA A 365 -15.84 -9.20 3.43
C ALA A 365 -16.96 -10.26 3.20
N PRO A 366 -16.91 -11.04 2.09
CA PRO A 366 -16.01 -10.88 0.95
C PRO A 366 -16.44 -9.73 0.04
N ASP A 367 -15.50 -8.84 -0.30
CA ASP A 367 -15.75 -7.75 -1.25
C ASP A 367 -15.30 -8.18 -2.65
N TRP A 368 -16.27 -8.66 -3.43
CA TRP A 368 -16.08 -8.92 -4.85
C TRP A 368 -16.12 -7.62 -5.64
N ASP A 369 -15.41 -7.60 -6.76
CA ASP A 369 -15.65 -6.54 -7.73
C ASP A 369 -17.14 -6.46 -8.11
N ARG A 370 -17.63 -5.23 -8.17
CA ARG A 370 -19.02 -4.89 -8.47
C ARG A 370 -19.05 -3.61 -9.27
N TYR A 371 -19.95 -3.55 -10.25
CA TYR A 371 -20.26 -2.29 -10.90
C TYR A 371 -21.02 -1.36 -9.95
N VAL A 372 -20.58 -0.11 -9.89
CA VAL A 372 -21.20 0.99 -9.13
C VAL A 372 -21.51 2.14 -10.08
N ASP A 373 -22.71 2.72 -9.97
CA ASP A 373 -23.09 3.98 -10.64
C ASP A 373 -23.87 4.87 -9.68
N GLN A 374 -23.24 5.97 -9.27
CA GLN A 374 -23.78 6.97 -8.36
C GLN A 374 -24.29 8.23 -9.07
N SER A 375 -24.27 8.27 -10.41
CA SER A 375 -24.56 9.51 -11.16
C SER A 375 -25.99 10.03 -11.05
N GLN A 376 -26.91 9.23 -10.53
CA GLN A 376 -28.30 9.63 -10.28
C GLN A 376 -28.62 9.72 -8.77
N ASN A 377 -27.62 9.52 -7.91
CA ASN A 377 -27.81 9.53 -6.47
C ASN A 377 -27.80 10.98 -5.96
N PRO A 378 -28.93 11.48 -5.40
CA PRO A 378 -29.01 12.85 -4.91
C PRO A 378 -28.03 13.16 -3.77
N LYS A 379 -27.50 12.14 -3.07
CA LYS A 379 -26.46 12.28 -2.04
C LYS A 379 -25.16 12.88 -2.58
N TYR A 380 -24.85 12.65 -3.85
CA TYR A 380 -23.59 13.06 -4.47
C TYR A 380 -23.72 14.23 -5.44
N MET A 381 -24.83 14.97 -5.34
CA MET A 381 -25.02 16.23 -6.03
C MET A 381 -24.53 17.42 -5.18
N PRO A 382 -24.01 18.51 -5.79
CA PRO A 382 -23.79 18.68 -7.22
C PRO A 382 -22.62 17.85 -7.74
N HIS A 383 -22.59 17.64 -9.07
CA HIS A 383 -21.46 17.02 -9.73
C HIS A 383 -20.47 18.07 -10.21
N TYR A 384 -19.19 17.70 -10.21
CA TYR A 384 -18.13 18.47 -10.86
C TYR A 384 -18.20 18.31 -12.39
N ASP A 385 -18.38 17.08 -12.87
CA ASP A 385 -18.57 16.75 -14.28
C ASP A 385 -19.47 15.49 -14.48
N SER A 386 -19.42 14.85 -15.65
CA SER A 386 -20.24 13.66 -15.94
C SER A 386 -19.87 12.41 -15.12
N ASP A 387 -18.63 12.34 -14.66
CA ASP A 387 -18.01 11.16 -14.06
C ASP A 387 -17.57 11.40 -12.61
N HIS A 388 -17.60 12.64 -12.14
CA HIS A 388 -17.14 13.06 -10.81
C HIS A 388 -18.19 13.88 -10.04
N SER A 389 -18.37 13.54 -8.76
CA SER A 389 -19.08 14.40 -7.80
C SER A 389 -18.23 15.63 -7.42
N GLU A 390 -18.87 16.66 -6.85
CA GLU A 390 -18.14 17.81 -6.29
C GLU A 390 -17.34 17.44 -5.02
N TYR A 391 -17.81 16.47 -4.24
CA TYR A 391 -17.21 16.06 -2.97
C TYR A 391 -16.86 14.58 -2.96
N ALA A 392 -15.90 14.17 -2.12
CA ALA A 392 -15.55 12.75 -1.97
C ALA A 392 -16.76 11.88 -1.65
N LEU A 393 -16.85 10.72 -2.31
CA LEU A 393 -17.82 9.68 -1.96
C LEU A 393 -17.40 9.01 -0.65
N MET A 394 -18.43 8.55 0.08
CA MET A 394 -18.26 7.59 1.18
C MET A 394 -17.67 6.29 0.64
N ILE A 395 -16.84 5.61 1.42
CA ILE A 395 -16.04 4.47 0.95
C ILE A 395 -16.94 3.32 0.51
N ARG A 396 -18.03 3.05 1.23
CA ARG A 396 -19.00 2.01 0.84
C ARG A 396 -19.62 2.22 -0.54
N ASP A 397 -19.69 3.48 -0.96
CA ASP A 397 -20.38 3.96 -2.15
C ASP A 397 -19.43 4.18 -3.34
N ARG A 398 -18.10 4.09 -3.12
CA ARG A 398 -17.10 4.25 -4.17
C ARG A 398 -17.06 3.05 -5.12
N PRO A 399 -16.74 3.28 -6.40
CA PRO A 399 -16.35 2.22 -7.30
C PRO A 399 -15.22 1.38 -6.69
N PRO A 400 -15.41 0.06 -6.62
CA PRO A 400 -14.42 -0.83 -6.04
C PRO A 400 -13.15 -0.79 -6.94
N THR A 401 -11.96 -0.77 -6.33
CA THR A 401 -10.66 -0.69 -7.01
C THR A 401 -9.59 -1.51 -6.29
N THR A 402 -8.46 -1.73 -6.97
CA THR A 402 -7.24 -2.40 -6.49
C THR A 402 -6.67 -1.84 -5.18
N TYR A 403 -6.71 -0.51 -5.04
CA TYR A 403 -6.29 0.23 -3.87
C TYR A 403 -7.06 1.55 -3.81
N PHE A 404 -7.96 1.72 -2.83
CA PHE A 404 -8.88 2.87 -2.77
C PHE A 404 -8.14 4.20 -2.70
N TRP A 405 -7.00 4.24 -2.01
CA TRP A 405 -6.30 5.49 -1.72
C TRP A 405 -5.54 6.06 -2.94
N GLN A 406 -5.38 5.26 -4.00
CA GLN A 406 -4.84 5.68 -5.29
C GLN A 406 -5.90 6.16 -6.28
N ARG A 407 -7.19 6.06 -5.95
CA ARG A 407 -8.26 6.44 -6.87
C ARG A 407 -8.88 7.75 -6.46
N ASN A 408 -9.29 8.49 -7.49
CA ASN A 408 -10.00 9.73 -7.35
C ASN A 408 -11.28 9.47 -6.51
N PRO A 409 -11.39 10.11 -5.33
CA PRO A 409 -12.46 9.81 -4.39
C PRO A 409 -13.82 10.35 -4.84
N THR A 410 -13.88 11.10 -5.94
CA THR A 410 -15.11 11.68 -6.51
C THR A 410 -15.70 10.87 -7.67
N THR A 411 -15.02 9.79 -8.08
CA THR A 411 -15.46 8.95 -9.20
C THR A 411 -16.86 8.35 -8.93
N LEU A 412 -17.82 8.66 -9.80
CA LEU A 412 -19.22 8.24 -9.66
C LEU A 412 -19.48 6.82 -10.19
N LYS A 413 -18.66 6.32 -11.12
CA LYS A 413 -18.90 5.07 -11.83
C LYS A 413 -17.64 4.23 -11.98
N GLY A 414 -17.79 2.91 -11.89
CA GLY A 414 -16.70 1.98 -12.17
C GLY A 414 -16.89 0.61 -11.52
N GLY A 415 -15.80 -0.15 -11.50
CA GLY A 415 -15.80 -1.56 -11.11
C GLY A 415 -16.38 -2.47 -12.19
N ASP A 416 -16.21 -3.78 -12.01
CA ASP A 416 -16.67 -4.81 -12.96
C ASP A 416 -17.70 -5.75 -12.33
N ALA A 417 -18.49 -6.42 -13.18
CA ALA A 417 -19.64 -7.19 -12.71
C ALA A 417 -19.32 -8.62 -12.19
N CYS A 418 -18.13 -9.18 -12.44
CA CYS A 418 -17.81 -10.47 -11.82
C CYS A 418 -16.35 -10.80 -11.56
N CYS A 419 -16.19 -11.52 -10.44
CA CYS A 419 -15.26 -12.62 -10.20
C CYS A 419 -13.80 -12.22 -9.99
N LEU A 420 -13.48 -10.93 -10.02
CA LEU A 420 -12.22 -10.41 -9.50
C LEU A 420 -12.29 -10.30 -7.98
N GLN A 421 -11.39 -11.02 -7.30
CA GLN A 421 -11.14 -10.89 -5.88
C GLN A 421 -9.91 -10.02 -5.65
N ARG A 422 -10.10 -8.97 -4.86
CA ARG A 422 -9.04 -8.04 -4.50
C ARG A 422 -8.29 -8.48 -3.26
N LYS A 423 -7.12 -7.87 -3.08
CA LYS A 423 -6.19 -8.11 -1.98
C LYS A 423 -6.44 -7.25 -0.73
N HIS A 424 -7.23 -6.18 -0.85
CA HIS A 424 -7.65 -5.29 0.24
C HIS A 424 -6.50 -4.75 1.12
N LEU A 425 -5.33 -4.52 0.52
CA LEU A 425 -4.14 -4.05 1.24
C LEU A 425 -4.34 -2.66 1.84
N ASP A 426 -5.10 -1.81 1.16
CA ASP A 426 -5.49 -0.47 1.58
C ASP A 426 -6.19 -0.44 2.94
N LEU A 427 -7.10 -1.39 3.17
CA LEU A 427 -7.78 -1.58 4.45
C LEU A 427 -6.84 -2.16 5.52
N LEU A 428 -6.13 -3.24 5.18
CA LEU A 428 -5.27 -3.96 6.13
C LEU A 428 -4.10 -3.11 6.62
N LEU A 429 -3.44 -2.37 5.73
CA LEU A 429 -2.33 -1.50 6.08
C LEU A 429 -2.79 -0.36 7.00
N ALA A 430 -3.83 0.38 6.60
CA ALA A 430 -4.33 1.50 7.38
C ALA A 430 -4.82 1.07 8.78
N TYR A 431 -5.49 -0.08 8.88
CA TYR A 431 -5.92 -0.63 10.18
C TYR A 431 -4.74 -0.94 11.11
N TRP A 432 -3.75 -1.70 10.63
CA TRP A 432 -2.63 -2.11 11.48
C TRP A 432 -1.71 -0.94 11.84
N MET A 433 -1.56 0.05 10.95
CA MET A 433 -0.90 1.31 11.27
C MET A 433 -1.65 2.08 12.36
N GLY A 434 -2.98 2.17 12.27
CA GLY A 434 -3.83 2.77 13.30
C GLY A 434 -3.73 2.06 14.65
N ARG A 435 -3.64 0.72 14.66
CA ARG A 435 -3.42 -0.08 15.87
C ARG A 435 -2.05 0.17 16.50
N THR A 436 -0.99 0.18 15.68
CA THR A 436 0.39 0.40 16.15
C THR A 436 0.58 1.80 16.72
N SER A 437 -0.08 2.80 16.14
CA SER A 437 -0.01 4.20 16.56
C SER A 437 -0.99 4.57 17.69
N GLY A 438 -1.82 3.62 18.15
CA GLY A 438 -2.74 3.83 19.26
C GLY A 438 -4.04 4.58 18.91
N PHE A 439 -4.31 4.81 17.62
CA PHE A 439 -5.54 5.48 17.16
C PHE A 439 -6.68 4.53 16.84
N ILE A 440 -6.43 3.22 16.81
CA ILE A 440 -7.46 2.19 16.77
C ILE A 440 -7.29 1.31 18.00
N MET A 441 -8.37 1.11 18.75
CA MET A 441 -8.35 0.29 19.96
C MET A 441 -8.26 -1.20 19.59
N GLY A 442 -7.51 -1.95 20.41
CA GLY A 442 -7.57 -3.41 20.42
C GLY A 442 -8.74 -3.93 21.26
N GLU A 443 -8.87 -5.26 21.30
CA GLU A 443 -9.67 -5.95 22.33
C GLU A 443 -9.09 -5.74 23.74
#